data_AF-A0A6G7XG72-F1
#
_entry.id   AF-A0A6G7XG72-F1
#
_cell.length_a   1.000
_cell.length_b   1.000
_cell.length_c   1.000
_cell.angle_alpha   90.00
_cell.angle_beta   90.00
_cell.angle_gamma   90.00
#
_symmetry.space_group_name_H-M   'P 1'
#
loop_
_entity.id
_entity.type
_entity.pdbx_description
1 polymer ?
#
loop_
_entity_poly.entity_id
_entity_poly.type
_entity_poly.pdbx_seq_one_letter_code
_entity_poly.pdbx_strand_id
1 'polypeptide(L)'
;MSEKSPTDTPYRQPEAGRRRVVVKTPSLNELRDLASLRRDFMLAASFLDFYLASEIEDDAESPSPTDALWIAAVTAYGRAFGTGQRHAGRVEMTSLDAESVRAHMYFIDLRNKYIAHSVNGFEATTVFADLTDPAQEQAGIELLGELHTRLSRLSRERAVTLKWLCDHHVSALAVRIDRLHRQVANELTELGQEAAYAMPDFSPPTLEGMNPRSKRR
;
A
#
# COMPACT_ATOMS: atom_id res chain seq x y z
N MET A 1 28.56 12.88 -2.06
CA MET A 1 28.12 12.09 -3.22
C MET A 1 26.77 11.52 -2.86
N SER A 2 25.70 12.02 -3.48
CA SER A 2 24.32 11.61 -3.14
C SER A 2 23.98 10.34 -3.89
N GLU A 3 23.89 9.22 -3.16
CA GLU A 3 23.35 7.96 -3.67
C GLU A 3 21.89 8.16 -4.06
N LYS A 4 21.60 7.97 -5.34
CA LYS A 4 20.24 8.08 -5.86
C LYS A 4 19.39 6.92 -5.32
N SER A 5 18.30 7.27 -4.65
CA SER A 5 17.26 6.36 -4.18
C SER A 5 16.76 5.44 -5.32
N PRO A 6 16.53 4.13 -5.10
CA PRO A 6 16.31 3.14 -6.17
C PRO A 6 14.94 3.19 -6.85
N THR A 7 14.03 4.08 -6.45
CA THR A 7 12.60 3.99 -6.83
C THR A 7 12.16 4.85 -8.01
N ASP A 8 13.08 5.51 -8.72
CA ASP A 8 12.74 6.36 -9.87
C ASP A 8 13.65 6.06 -11.08
N THR A 9 13.59 4.82 -11.57
CA THR A 9 14.23 4.51 -12.85
C THR A 9 13.35 5.11 -13.95
N PRO A 10 13.76 6.18 -14.66
CA PRO A 10 12.97 6.73 -15.75
C PRO A 10 12.74 5.64 -16.79
N TYR A 11 11.57 5.63 -17.42
CA TYR A 11 11.22 4.72 -18.51
C TYR A 11 12.37 4.66 -19.53
N ARG A 12 13.21 3.61 -19.46
CA ARG A 12 14.38 3.48 -20.32
C ARG A 12 13.88 3.13 -21.70
N GLN A 13 14.01 4.07 -22.63
CA GLN A 13 13.75 3.78 -24.05
C GLN A 13 14.67 2.63 -24.49
N PRO A 14 14.19 1.76 -25.40
CA PRO A 14 15.06 0.75 -25.98
C PRO A 14 16.27 1.42 -26.65
N GLU A 15 17.43 0.77 -26.54
CA GLU A 15 18.65 1.21 -27.22
C GLU A 15 18.45 1.24 -28.74
N ALA A 16 19.25 2.04 -29.45
CA ALA A 16 19.15 2.16 -30.90
C ALA A 16 19.20 0.77 -31.58
N GLY A 17 18.24 0.52 -32.47
CA GLY A 17 18.09 -0.78 -33.14
C GLY A 17 17.30 -1.85 -32.36
N ARG A 18 16.79 -1.55 -31.16
CA ARG A 18 15.90 -2.44 -30.40
C ARG A 18 14.45 -1.99 -30.46
N ARG A 19 13.54 -2.95 -30.61
CA ARG A 19 12.08 -2.75 -30.55
C ARG A 19 11.55 -3.27 -29.21
N ARG A 20 10.59 -2.58 -28.61
CA ARG A 20 9.87 -3.05 -27.41
C ARG A 20 8.43 -3.33 -27.79
N VAL A 21 7.98 -4.56 -27.55
CA VAL A 21 6.65 -5.03 -27.94
C VAL A 21 5.77 -5.32 -26.72
N VAL A 22 4.46 -5.32 -26.92
CA VAL A 22 3.50 -5.83 -25.94
C VAL A 22 3.45 -7.34 -26.05
N VAL A 23 4.05 -8.01 -25.07
CA VAL A 23 4.00 -9.47 -24.94
C VAL A 23 2.55 -9.92 -24.68
N LYS A 24 2.16 -11.04 -25.28
CA LYS A 24 0.90 -11.74 -25.02
C LYS A 24 1.18 -13.24 -24.91
N THR A 25 1.17 -13.75 -23.68
CA THR A 25 1.33 -15.18 -23.41
C THR A 25 0.42 -15.61 -22.25
N PRO A 26 0.13 -16.91 -22.08
CA PRO A 26 -0.76 -17.38 -21.02
C PRO A 26 -0.34 -16.93 -19.61
N SER A 27 0.96 -16.91 -19.33
CA SER A 27 1.51 -16.55 -18.00
C SER A 27 1.49 -15.06 -17.67
N LEU A 28 1.15 -14.20 -18.65
CA LEU A 28 1.30 -12.76 -18.50
C LEU A 28 0.34 -12.15 -17.46
N ASN A 29 -0.88 -12.68 -17.35
CA ASN A 29 -1.87 -12.16 -16.41
C ASN A 29 -1.40 -12.34 -14.97
N GLU A 30 -0.89 -13.53 -14.64
CA GLU A 30 -0.31 -13.80 -13.33
C GLU A 30 0.90 -12.90 -13.06
N LEU A 31 1.82 -12.76 -14.03
CA LEU A 31 2.99 -11.91 -13.89
C LEU A 31 2.61 -10.45 -13.59
N ARG A 32 1.58 -9.91 -14.26
CA ARG A 32 1.06 -8.57 -14.02
C ARG A 32 0.48 -8.43 -12.62
N ASP A 33 -0.34 -9.40 -12.19
CA ASP A 33 -0.93 -9.42 -10.86
C ASP A 33 0.17 -9.42 -9.78
N LEU A 34 1.15 -10.32 -9.89
CA LEU A 34 2.24 -10.40 -8.91
C LEU A 34 3.13 -9.15 -8.90
N ALA A 35 3.42 -8.56 -10.07
CA ALA A 35 4.18 -7.32 -10.15
C ALA A 35 3.44 -6.15 -9.46
N SER A 36 2.11 -6.08 -9.62
CA SER A 36 1.27 -5.11 -8.91
C SER A 36 1.28 -5.34 -7.40
N LEU A 37 1.12 -6.59 -6.95
CA LEU A 37 1.18 -6.95 -5.53
C LEU A 37 2.53 -6.58 -4.91
N ARG A 38 3.63 -6.91 -5.59
CA ARG A 38 4.98 -6.56 -5.13
C ARG A 38 5.12 -5.04 -4.98
N ARG A 39 4.58 -4.26 -5.90
CA ARG A 39 4.62 -2.80 -5.81
C ARG A 39 3.83 -2.27 -4.61
N ASP A 40 2.68 -2.85 -4.30
CA ASP A 40 1.88 -2.48 -3.13
C ASP A 40 2.65 -2.74 -1.82
N PHE A 41 3.29 -3.89 -1.68
CA PHE A 41 4.11 -4.19 -0.50
C PHE A 41 5.35 -3.31 -0.38
N MET A 42 6.06 -3.05 -1.49
CA MET A 42 7.21 -2.14 -1.48
C MET A 42 6.80 -0.73 -1.05
N LEU A 43 5.63 -0.25 -1.51
CA LEU A 43 5.12 1.06 -1.14
C LEU A 43 4.77 1.11 0.35
N ALA A 44 4.10 0.09 0.87
CA ALA A 44 3.80 -0.01 2.30
C ALA A 44 5.08 -0.02 3.15
N ALA A 45 6.09 -0.81 2.76
CA ALA A 45 7.39 -0.85 3.43
C ALA A 45 8.08 0.52 3.44
N SER A 46 8.07 1.25 2.31
CA SER A 46 8.66 2.60 2.24
C SER A 46 7.96 3.59 3.17
N PHE A 47 6.63 3.54 3.29
CA PHE A 47 5.92 4.39 4.26
C PHE A 47 6.28 4.04 5.70
N LEU A 48 6.50 2.76 6.00
CA LEU A 48 6.95 2.31 7.32
C LEU A 48 8.38 2.73 7.62
N ASP A 49 9.27 2.78 6.62
CA ASP A 49 10.62 3.33 6.79
C ASP A 49 10.57 4.80 7.23
N PHE A 50 9.78 5.63 6.54
CA PHE A 50 9.59 7.04 6.94
C PHE A 50 8.92 7.18 8.30
N TYR A 51 7.95 6.33 8.60
CA TYR A 51 7.26 6.32 9.89
C TYR A 51 8.21 5.96 11.04
N LEU A 52 8.97 4.87 10.90
CA LEU A 52 9.92 4.39 11.91
C LEU A 52 11.09 5.34 12.14
N ALA A 53 11.43 6.17 11.14
CA ALA A 53 12.42 7.23 11.23
C ALA A 53 11.89 8.52 11.91
N SER A 54 10.57 8.61 12.17
CA SER A 54 9.95 9.73 12.86
C SER A 54 9.87 9.51 14.38
N GLU A 55 9.52 10.54 15.13
CA GLU A 55 9.17 10.44 16.56
C GLU A 55 7.75 9.89 16.71
N ILE A 56 7.61 8.68 17.27
CA ILE A 56 6.36 7.90 17.27
C ILE A 56 5.92 7.42 18.66
N GLU A 57 6.69 7.69 19.72
CA GLU A 57 6.43 7.11 21.05
C GLU A 57 5.28 7.82 21.79
N ASP A 58 4.89 9.02 21.36
CA ASP A 58 3.77 9.78 21.92
C ASP A 58 2.70 10.07 20.85
N ASP A 59 1.43 10.06 21.25
CA ASP A 59 0.34 10.55 20.41
C ASP A 59 0.36 12.08 20.38
N ALA A 60 0.16 12.67 19.21
CA ALA A 60 0.00 14.10 19.08
C ALA A 60 -1.45 14.53 19.41
N GLU A 61 -1.61 15.71 20.01
CA GLU A 61 -2.92 16.33 20.23
C GLU A 61 -3.69 16.62 18.94
N SER A 62 -3.03 16.57 17.78
CA SER A 62 -3.63 16.79 16.46
C SER A 62 -3.03 15.83 15.42
N PRO A 63 -3.79 15.44 14.38
CA PRO A 63 -3.28 14.58 13.31
C PRO A 63 -2.00 15.14 12.71
N SER A 64 -0.97 14.30 12.63
CA SER A 64 0.34 14.67 12.10
C SER A 64 0.60 13.99 10.75
N PRO A 65 1.58 14.50 9.97
CA PRO A 65 2.06 13.80 8.78
C PRO A 65 2.53 12.36 9.07
N THR A 66 3.02 12.11 10.28
CA THR A 66 3.45 10.78 10.74
C THR A 66 2.26 9.82 10.84
N ASP A 67 1.09 10.31 11.26
CA ASP A 67 -0.14 9.50 11.31
C ASP A 67 -0.58 9.09 9.90
N ALA A 68 -0.46 10.00 8.93
CA ALA A 68 -0.75 9.70 7.53
C ALA A 68 0.15 8.59 6.96
N LEU A 69 1.41 8.49 7.39
CA LEU A 69 2.35 7.47 6.91
C LEU A 69 1.92 6.05 7.29
N TRP A 70 1.61 5.79 8.56
CA TRP A 70 1.22 4.44 8.98
C TRP A 70 -0.17 4.07 8.44
N ILE A 71 -1.10 5.02 8.34
CA ILE A 71 -2.42 4.81 7.71
C ILE A 71 -2.23 4.45 6.23
N ALA A 72 -1.36 5.17 5.52
CA ALA A 72 -1.04 4.86 4.12
C ALA A 72 -0.38 3.48 3.97
N ALA A 73 0.52 3.11 4.89
CA ALA A 73 1.15 1.80 4.91
C ALA A 73 0.13 0.67 5.08
N VAL A 74 -0.74 0.77 6.09
CA VAL A 74 -1.80 -0.24 6.36
C VAL A 74 -2.78 -0.31 5.19
N THR A 75 -3.11 0.83 4.56
CA THR A 75 -3.97 0.88 3.38
C THR A 75 -3.34 0.16 2.18
N ALA A 76 -2.07 0.45 1.88
CA ALA A 76 -1.34 -0.20 0.79
C ALA A 76 -1.16 -1.71 1.04
N TYR A 77 -0.83 -2.10 2.27
CA TYR A 77 -0.75 -3.49 2.69
C TYR A 77 -2.08 -4.22 2.49
N GLY A 78 -3.18 -3.69 3.03
CA GLY A 78 -4.50 -4.29 2.89
C GLY A 78 -4.97 -4.39 1.43
N ARG A 79 -4.62 -3.42 0.58
CA ARG A 79 -4.93 -3.45 -0.85
C ARG A 79 -4.33 -4.65 -1.57
N ALA A 80 -3.17 -5.16 -1.13
CA ALA A 80 -2.55 -6.34 -1.72
C ALA A 80 -3.37 -7.62 -1.48
N PHE A 81 -4.25 -7.64 -0.48
CA PHE A 81 -5.10 -8.78 -0.13
C PHE A 81 -6.56 -8.61 -0.54
N GLY A 82 -6.95 -7.44 -1.06
CA GLY A 82 -8.31 -7.18 -1.51
C GLY A 82 -8.68 -7.96 -2.78
N THR A 83 -9.96 -8.29 -2.93
CA THR A 83 -10.54 -9.05 -4.05
C THR A 83 -10.77 -8.21 -5.30
N GLY A 84 -9.87 -7.27 -5.61
CA GLY A 84 -9.99 -6.41 -6.80
C GLY A 84 -9.86 -7.18 -8.11
N GLN A 85 -9.52 -6.49 -9.20
CA GLN A 85 -9.38 -7.04 -10.56
C GLN A 85 -8.22 -8.06 -10.75
N ARG A 86 -7.61 -8.53 -9.66
CA ARG A 86 -6.51 -9.50 -9.67
C ARG A 86 -7.10 -10.90 -9.59
N HIS A 87 -7.05 -11.64 -10.69
CA HIS A 87 -7.74 -12.93 -10.82
C HIS A 87 -6.78 -14.12 -10.90
N ALA A 88 -5.52 -13.91 -11.32
CA ALA A 88 -4.56 -14.99 -11.56
C ALA A 88 -3.49 -15.08 -10.46
N GLY A 89 -2.99 -13.94 -9.99
CA GLY A 89 -1.98 -13.89 -8.92
C GLY A 89 -2.59 -13.60 -7.55
N ARG A 90 -2.29 -14.43 -6.55
CA ARG A 90 -2.63 -14.19 -5.14
C ARG A 90 -1.40 -14.26 -4.26
N VAL A 91 -1.42 -13.49 -3.17
CA VAL A 91 -0.40 -13.56 -2.12
C VAL A 91 -0.54 -14.90 -1.39
N GLU A 92 0.56 -15.63 -1.26
CA GLU A 92 0.61 -16.89 -0.53
C GLU A 92 0.92 -16.63 0.94
N MET A 93 0.07 -17.20 1.81
CA MET A 93 0.19 -17.08 3.27
C MET A 93 0.83 -18.31 3.91
N THR A 94 1.06 -19.37 3.13
CA THR A 94 1.54 -20.68 3.60
C THR A 94 2.98 -20.65 4.15
N SER A 95 3.75 -19.61 3.83
CA SER A 95 5.12 -19.42 4.33
C SER A 95 5.19 -18.67 5.66
N LEU A 96 4.06 -18.18 6.17
CA LEU A 96 4.00 -17.47 7.44
C LEU A 96 3.78 -18.46 8.58
N ASP A 97 4.49 -18.24 9.70
CA ASP A 97 4.20 -18.94 10.94
C ASP A 97 2.89 -18.45 11.59
N ALA A 98 2.47 -19.13 12.66
CA ALA A 98 1.22 -18.82 13.33
C ALA A 98 1.19 -17.39 13.92
N GLU A 99 2.34 -16.86 14.33
CA GLU A 99 2.44 -15.50 14.87
C GLU A 99 2.30 -14.44 13.79
N SER A 100 2.99 -14.64 12.67
CA SER A 100 2.93 -13.79 11.48
C SER A 100 1.53 -13.77 10.87
N VAL A 101 0.82 -14.91 10.88
CA VAL A 101 -0.59 -14.96 10.48
C VAL A 101 -1.47 -14.12 11.41
N ARG A 102 -1.27 -14.19 12.74
CA ARG A 102 -2.02 -13.34 13.68
C ARG A 102 -1.73 -11.85 13.45
N ALA A 103 -0.47 -11.49 13.21
CA ALA A 103 -0.08 -10.13 12.89
C ALA A 103 -0.73 -9.64 11.59
N HIS A 104 -0.71 -10.45 10.53
CA HIS A 104 -1.42 -10.15 9.28
C HIS A 104 -2.91 -9.88 9.52
N MET A 105 -3.60 -10.79 10.23
CA MET A 105 -5.04 -10.64 10.50
C MET A 105 -5.32 -9.36 11.29
N TYR A 106 -4.48 -9.03 12.26
CA TYR A 106 -4.56 -7.76 12.99
C TYR A 106 -4.53 -6.55 12.05
N PHE A 107 -3.60 -6.49 11.08
CA PHE A 107 -3.49 -5.34 10.17
C PHE A 107 -4.64 -5.27 9.15
N ILE A 108 -5.13 -6.42 8.67
CA ILE A 108 -6.31 -6.48 7.82
C ILE A 108 -7.55 -5.98 8.58
N ASP A 109 -7.72 -6.42 9.82
CA ASP A 109 -8.80 -5.96 10.70
C ASP A 109 -8.69 -4.48 11.02
N LEU A 110 -7.50 -3.98 11.35
CA LEU A 110 -7.23 -2.56 11.59
C LEU A 110 -7.66 -1.72 10.38
N ARG A 111 -7.25 -2.14 9.18
CA ARG A 111 -7.62 -1.49 7.92
C ARG A 111 -9.14 -1.49 7.71
N ASN A 112 -9.75 -2.67 7.80
CA ASN A 112 -11.17 -2.85 7.48
C ASN A 112 -12.08 -2.18 8.51
N LYS A 113 -11.77 -2.29 9.80
CA LYS A 113 -12.64 -1.74 10.85
C LYS A 113 -12.50 -0.24 10.98
N TYR A 114 -11.30 0.31 10.76
CA TYR A 114 -11.00 1.66 11.25
C TYR A 114 -10.41 2.62 10.21
N ILE A 115 -10.01 2.15 9.03
CA ILE A 115 -9.42 3.01 8.00
C ILE A 115 -10.28 3.06 6.74
N ALA A 116 -10.80 1.92 6.29
CA ALA A 116 -11.45 1.81 4.99
C ALA A 116 -12.96 2.13 5.01
N HIS A 117 -13.60 2.12 6.18
CA HIS A 117 -15.03 2.35 6.32
C HIS A 117 -15.28 3.65 7.10
N SER A 118 -16.08 4.53 6.49
CA SER A 118 -16.50 5.85 7.01
C SER A 118 -17.64 5.76 8.04
N VAL A 119 -17.75 4.64 8.75
CA VAL A 119 -18.73 4.42 9.81
C VAL A 119 -18.06 3.50 10.82
N ASN A 120 -16.95 3.98 11.38
CA ASN A 120 -16.17 3.24 12.36
C ASN A 120 -16.38 3.87 13.73
N GLY A 121 -16.12 3.13 14.81
CA GLY A 121 -16.28 3.63 16.19
C GLY A 121 -15.41 4.86 16.53
N PHE A 122 -14.54 5.31 15.62
CA PHE A 122 -13.74 6.52 15.76
C PHE A 122 -14.43 7.77 15.22
N GLU A 123 -15.45 7.63 14.37
CA GLU A 123 -16.34 8.73 14.00
C GLU A 123 -17.47 8.96 15.03
N ALA A 124 -17.49 8.18 16.12
CA ALA A 124 -18.40 8.40 17.22
C ALA A 124 -18.00 9.68 17.98
N THR A 125 -18.59 10.79 17.57
CA THR A 125 -18.57 12.04 18.33
C THR A 125 -19.52 11.89 19.51
N THR A 126 -18.99 12.00 20.73
CA THR A 126 -19.82 12.09 21.93
C THR A 126 -20.03 13.57 22.23
N VAL A 127 -21.27 14.02 22.17
CA VAL A 127 -21.65 15.36 22.65
C VAL A 127 -21.89 15.26 24.15
N PHE A 128 -21.25 16.12 24.93
CA PHE A 128 -21.41 16.18 26.37
C PHE A 128 -21.81 17.59 26.81
N ALA A 129 -22.48 17.67 27.97
CA ALA A 129 -22.81 18.93 28.60
C ALA A 129 -22.37 18.89 30.06
N ASP A 130 -21.64 19.92 30.49
CA ASP A 130 -21.37 20.13 31.91
C ASP A 130 -22.54 20.92 32.49
N LEU A 131 -23.14 20.38 33.54
CA LEU A 131 -24.28 20.98 34.22
C LEU A 131 -23.81 21.59 35.54
N THR A 132 -24.30 22.78 35.84
CA THR A 132 -24.12 23.36 37.18
C THR A 132 -24.79 22.49 38.24
N ASP A 133 -24.24 22.50 39.45
CA ASP A 133 -24.80 21.75 40.58
C ASP A 133 -26.27 22.17 40.80
N PRO A 134 -27.23 21.23 40.76
CA PRO A 134 -28.65 21.53 40.93
C PRO A 134 -29.00 22.15 42.29
N ALA A 135 -28.09 22.13 43.27
CA ALA A 135 -28.26 22.82 44.55
C ALA A 135 -28.01 24.35 44.49
N GLN A 136 -27.51 24.89 43.37
CA GLN A 136 -27.32 26.32 43.18
C GLN A 136 -28.57 27.03 42.64
N GLU A 137 -28.74 28.33 42.97
CA GLU A 137 -29.93 29.12 42.59
C GLU A 137 -30.14 29.27 41.08
N GLN A 138 -29.09 29.10 40.27
CA GLN A 138 -29.16 29.13 38.81
C GLN A 138 -28.69 27.79 38.21
N ALA A 139 -29.51 26.75 38.40
CA ALA A 139 -29.31 25.49 37.69
C ALA A 139 -29.42 25.70 36.16
N GLY A 140 -28.47 25.15 35.42
CA GLY A 140 -28.35 25.36 33.98
C GLY A 140 -27.15 24.63 33.36
N ILE A 141 -27.11 24.67 32.02
CA ILE A 141 -26.00 24.13 31.22
C ILE A 141 -24.85 25.14 31.27
N GLU A 142 -23.68 24.71 31.74
CA GLU A 142 -22.47 25.54 31.82
C GLU A 142 -21.64 25.46 30.54
N LEU A 143 -21.43 24.23 30.05
CA LEU A 143 -20.66 23.97 28.84
C LEU A 143 -21.40 22.95 27.98
N LEU A 144 -21.34 23.15 26.66
CA LEU A 144 -21.65 22.11 25.68
C LEU A 144 -20.38 21.84 24.88
N GLY A 145 -19.97 20.58 24.80
CA GLY A 145 -18.75 20.17 24.12
C GLY A 145 -18.92 18.90 23.30
N GLU A 146 -17.90 18.60 22.50
CA GLU A 146 -17.82 17.39 21.69
C GLU A 146 -16.49 16.67 21.91
N LEU A 147 -16.52 15.34 21.99
CA LEU A 147 -15.36 14.47 22.13
C LEU A 147 -15.30 13.54 20.93
N HIS A 148 -14.14 13.51 20.25
CA HIS A 148 -13.87 12.61 19.14
C HIS A 148 -12.87 11.53 19.55
N THR A 149 -13.22 10.26 19.31
CA THR A 149 -12.29 9.15 19.50
C THR A 149 -11.29 9.11 18.34
N ARG A 150 -10.00 8.92 18.61
CA ARG A 150 -8.96 8.93 17.57
C ARG A 150 -8.18 7.62 17.56
N LEU A 151 -7.63 7.28 16.39
CA LEU A 151 -6.67 6.20 16.27
C LEU A 151 -5.33 6.66 16.84
N SER A 152 -4.88 5.99 17.89
CA SER A 152 -3.50 6.12 18.38
C SER A 152 -2.51 5.64 17.32
N ARG A 153 -1.29 6.17 17.42
CA ARG A 153 -0.16 5.77 16.58
C ARG A 153 0.11 4.27 16.69
N LEU A 154 0.59 3.71 15.58
CA LEU A 154 1.06 2.34 15.59
C LEU A 154 2.33 2.27 16.42
N SER A 155 2.36 1.40 17.44
CA SER A 155 3.58 1.22 18.24
C SER A 155 4.77 0.80 17.36
N ARG A 156 5.98 1.15 17.79
CA ARG A 156 7.21 0.81 17.06
C ARG A 156 7.31 -0.67 16.75
N GLU A 157 7.03 -1.52 17.74
CA GLU A 157 7.01 -2.98 17.59
C GLU A 157 6.08 -3.40 16.44
N ARG A 158 4.83 -2.91 16.45
CA ARG A 158 3.84 -3.24 15.40
C ARG A 158 4.25 -2.71 14.03
N ALA A 159 4.83 -1.52 13.97
CA ALA A 159 5.34 -0.96 12.71
C ALA A 159 6.49 -1.82 12.14
N VAL A 160 7.41 -2.28 13.00
CA VAL A 160 8.47 -3.23 12.62
C VAL A 160 7.88 -4.55 12.14
N THR A 161 6.88 -5.11 12.84
CA THR A 161 6.20 -6.35 12.41
C THR A 161 5.53 -6.19 11.04
N LEU A 162 4.81 -5.08 10.81
CA LEU A 162 4.17 -4.83 9.51
C LEU A 162 5.20 -4.69 8.40
N LYS A 163 6.31 -4.01 8.67
CA LYS A 163 7.38 -3.85 7.70
C LYS A 163 7.99 -5.20 7.34
N TRP A 164 8.28 -6.03 8.34
CA TRP A 164 8.79 -7.38 8.13
C TRP A 164 7.83 -8.22 7.27
N LEU A 165 6.51 -8.17 7.51
CA LEU A 165 5.52 -8.84 6.67
C LEU A 165 5.59 -8.36 5.21
N CYS A 166 5.73 -7.04 4.98
CA CYS A 166 5.89 -6.49 3.64
C CYS A 166 7.15 -7.03 2.95
N ASP A 167 8.30 -6.98 3.63
CA ASP A 167 9.59 -7.45 3.10
C ASP A 167 9.57 -8.95 2.79
N HIS A 168 8.94 -9.75 3.65
CA HIS A 168 8.72 -11.18 3.44
C HIS A 168 7.92 -11.44 2.16
N HIS A 169 6.78 -10.76 1.99
CA HIS A 169 5.97 -10.91 0.77
C HIS A 169 6.68 -10.40 -0.49
N VAL A 170 7.44 -9.31 -0.41
CA VAL A 170 8.26 -8.82 -1.53
C VAL A 170 9.25 -9.89 -1.98
N SER A 171 9.93 -10.53 -1.01
CA SER A 171 10.92 -11.57 -1.28
C SER A 171 10.29 -12.82 -1.91
N ALA A 172 9.17 -13.30 -1.35
CA ALA A 172 8.43 -14.43 -1.90
C ALA A 172 7.91 -14.14 -3.33
N LEU A 173 7.36 -12.95 -3.56
CA LEU A 173 6.87 -12.53 -4.88
C LEU A 173 8.01 -12.39 -5.89
N ALA A 174 9.18 -11.92 -5.50
CA ALA A 174 10.34 -11.80 -6.38
C ALA A 174 10.72 -13.18 -6.96
N VAL A 175 10.79 -14.21 -6.12
CA VAL A 175 11.08 -15.59 -6.56
C VAL A 175 10.05 -16.09 -7.56
N ARG A 176 8.75 -15.86 -7.30
CA ARG A 176 7.67 -16.30 -8.20
C ARG A 176 7.65 -15.52 -9.51
N ILE A 177 7.89 -14.21 -9.46
CA ILE A 177 8.03 -13.35 -10.65
C ILE A 177 9.19 -13.82 -11.52
N ASP A 178 10.34 -14.17 -10.95
CA ASP A 178 11.50 -14.65 -11.71
C ASP A 178 11.25 -16.01 -12.36
N ARG A 179 10.45 -16.88 -11.72
CA ARG A 179 9.96 -18.11 -12.35
C ARG A 179 9.05 -17.80 -13.54
N LEU A 180 8.10 -16.88 -13.38
CA LEU A 180 7.19 -16.49 -14.47
C LEU A 180 7.93 -15.78 -15.61
N HIS A 181 8.96 -14.99 -15.33
CA HIS A 181 9.80 -14.40 -16.38
C HIS A 181 10.43 -15.47 -17.27
N ARG A 182 10.98 -16.54 -16.66
CA ARG A 182 11.52 -17.68 -17.40
C ARG A 182 10.43 -18.42 -18.19
N GLN A 183 9.25 -18.60 -17.61
CA GLN A 183 8.13 -19.23 -18.29
C GLN A 183 7.64 -18.41 -19.49
N VAL A 184 7.47 -17.10 -19.35
CA VAL A 184 7.11 -16.19 -20.45
C VAL A 184 8.18 -16.20 -21.54
N ALA A 185 9.48 -16.28 -21.19
CA ALA A 185 10.56 -16.40 -22.17
C ALA A 185 10.48 -17.72 -22.98
N ASN A 186 10.15 -18.83 -22.32
CA ASN A 186 9.93 -20.12 -22.99
C ASN A 186 8.69 -20.06 -23.90
N GLU A 187 7.57 -19.53 -23.41
CA GLU A 187 6.34 -19.34 -24.19
C GLU A 187 6.59 -18.48 -25.45
N LEU A 188 7.40 -17.43 -25.33
CA LEU A 188 7.81 -16.60 -26.47
C LEU A 188 8.69 -17.35 -27.48
N THR A 189 9.54 -18.25 -27.00
CA THR A 189 10.39 -19.08 -27.87
C THR A 189 9.55 -20.12 -28.60
N GLU A 190 8.58 -20.74 -27.92
CA GLU A 190 7.63 -21.71 -28.49
C GLU A 190 6.69 -21.08 -29.53
N LEU A 191 6.28 -19.82 -29.34
CA LEU A 191 5.52 -19.06 -30.35
C LEU A 191 6.29 -18.88 -31.67
N GLY A 192 7.61 -18.99 -31.64
CA GLY A 192 8.47 -18.80 -32.79
C GLY A 192 8.77 -17.32 -33.09
N GLN A 193 9.85 -17.12 -33.84
CA GLN A 193 10.39 -15.79 -34.11
C GLN A 193 9.39 -14.91 -34.89
N GLU A 194 8.72 -15.46 -35.90
CA GLU A 194 7.79 -14.69 -36.73
C GLU A 194 6.65 -14.08 -35.89
N ALA A 195 6.01 -14.88 -35.04
CA ALA A 195 4.93 -14.42 -34.18
C ALA A 195 5.41 -13.39 -33.14
N ALA A 196 6.60 -13.60 -32.56
CA ALA A 196 7.19 -12.65 -31.61
C ALA A 196 7.48 -11.29 -32.26
N TYR A 197 7.96 -11.27 -33.52
CA TYR A 197 8.22 -10.04 -34.26
C TYR A 197 6.94 -9.36 -34.77
N ALA A 198 5.85 -10.11 -34.98
CA ALA A 198 4.55 -9.57 -35.34
C ALA A 198 3.81 -8.87 -34.16
N MET A 199 4.32 -8.96 -32.93
CA MET A 199 3.70 -8.32 -31.77
C MET A 199 3.66 -6.78 -31.90
N PRO A 200 2.62 -6.13 -31.37
CA PRO A 200 2.47 -4.68 -31.46
C PRO A 200 3.51 -3.96 -30.60
N ASP A 201 3.89 -2.75 -31.00
CA ASP A 201 4.81 -1.93 -30.22
C ASP A 201 4.21 -1.57 -28.86
N PHE A 202 5.06 -1.59 -27.85
CA PHE A 202 4.71 -1.09 -26.54
C PHE A 202 4.69 0.44 -26.57
N SER A 203 3.53 1.01 -26.25
CA SER A 203 3.40 2.43 -25.93
C SER A 203 3.13 2.57 -24.43
N PRO A 204 3.89 3.41 -23.70
CA PRO A 204 3.61 3.65 -22.29
C PRO A 204 2.22 4.30 -22.14
N PRO A 205 1.47 3.95 -21.09
CA PRO A 205 0.18 4.59 -20.84
C PRO A 205 0.38 6.09 -20.60
N THR A 206 -0.42 6.92 -21.28
CA THR A 206 -0.48 8.36 -21.03
C THR A 206 -1.25 8.58 -19.73
N LEU A 207 -0.55 9.04 -18.67
CA LEU A 207 -1.22 9.53 -17.47
C LEU A 207 -1.65 10.97 -17.74
N GLU A 208 -2.87 11.16 -18.24
CA GLU A 208 -3.44 12.49 -18.43
C GLU A 208 -3.52 13.24 -17.09
N GLY A 209 -3.05 14.50 -17.07
CA GLY A 209 -3.28 15.44 -15.96
C GLY A 209 -2.40 15.34 -14.71
N MET A 210 -1.51 14.34 -14.57
CA MET A 210 -0.78 14.11 -13.30
C MET A 210 0.69 14.55 -13.26
N ASN A 211 1.20 15.25 -14.27
CA ASN A 211 2.54 15.85 -14.18
C ASN A 211 2.45 17.28 -13.59
N PRO A 212 2.73 17.51 -12.30
CA PRO A 212 2.72 18.86 -11.73
C PRO A 212 3.76 19.79 -12.37
N ARG A 213 4.72 19.25 -13.14
CA ARG A 213 5.69 20.02 -13.92
C ARG A 213 5.21 20.42 -15.31
N SER A 214 4.15 19.80 -15.86
CA SER A 214 3.66 20.16 -17.21
C SER A 214 2.90 21.49 -17.25
N LYS A 215 2.44 21.99 -16.08
CA LYS A 215 1.74 23.27 -15.94
C LYS A 215 2.64 24.45 -15.51
N ARG A 216 3.96 24.26 -15.43
CA ARG A 216 4.91 25.36 -15.18
C ARG A 216 5.52 25.82 -16.51
N ARG A 217 4.73 26.51 -17.32
CA ARG A 217 5.20 27.34 -18.44
C ARG A 217 4.38 28.61 -18.50
#